data_AF-A0ABD7S2T5-F1
#
_entry.id   AF-A0ABD7S2T5-F1
#
_cell.length_a   1.000
_cell.length_b   1.000
_cell.length_c   1.000
_cell.angle_alpha   90.00
_cell.angle_beta   90.00
_cell.angle_gamma   90.00
#
_symmetry.space_group_name_H-M   'P 1'
#
loop_
_entity.id
_entity.type
_entity.pdbx_description
1 polymer ?
#
loop_
_entity_poly.entity_id
_entity_poly.type
_entity_poly.pdbx_seq_one_letter_code
_entity_poly.pdbx_strand_id
1 'polypeptide(L)'
;MALPPLVQYENSSEYRQHYERVYCRGNIRTPDEIRVYFDAKKFDHAFYESAGRDGQKDTFSEVRAQRIDWIQATLTHPDATLFQGWDKTARQVDATRRVAVVYEDF
;
A
#
# COMPACT_ATOMS: atom_id res chain seq x y z
N MET A 1 -4.36 9.88 14.50
CA MET A 1 -5.45 10.44 13.65
C MET A 1 -6.56 9.40 13.52
N ALA A 2 -7.78 9.80 13.15
CA ALA A 2 -8.81 8.83 12.78
C ALA A 2 -8.49 8.19 11.41
N LEU A 3 -8.81 6.91 11.23
CA LEU A 3 -8.63 6.20 9.98
C LEU A 3 -9.49 6.84 8.87
N PRO A 4 -8.98 6.93 7.62
CA PRO A 4 -9.83 7.27 6.49
C PRO A 4 -11.01 6.29 6.40
N PRO A 5 -12.21 6.75 6.02
CA PRO A 5 -13.33 5.85 5.78
C PRO A 5 -13.00 4.84 4.67
N LEU A 6 -13.68 3.69 4.69
CA LEU A 6 -13.57 2.72 3.61
C LEU A 6 -14.12 3.31 2.31
N VAL A 7 -13.33 3.21 1.24
CA VAL A 7 -13.72 3.65 -0.10
C VAL A 7 -14.59 2.59 -0.74
N GLN A 8 -15.70 2.98 -1.37
CA GLN A 8 -16.59 2.07 -2.08
C GLN A 8 -16.79 2.58 -3.52
N TYR A 9 -16.15 1.91 -4.47
CA TYR A 9 -16.34 2.10 -5.90
C TYR A 9 -17.07 0.91 -6.50
N GLU A 10 -17.72 1.12 -7.64
CA GLU A 10 -18.55 0.09 -8.28
C GLU A 10 -17.69 -0.99 -8.96
N ASN A 11 -16.50 -0.63 -9.42
CA ASN A 11 -15.65 -1.51 -10.22
C ASN A 11 -14.16 -1.32 -9.93
N SER A 12 -13.36 -2.34 -10.27
CA SER A 12 -11.89 -2.30 -10.05
C SER A 12 -11.16 -1.24 -10.88
N SER A 13 -11.75 -0.80 -12.01
CA SER A 13 -11.20 0.27 -12.85
C SER A 13 -11.19 1.60 -12.12
N GLU A 14 -12.24 1.92 -11.35
CA GLU A 14 -12.29 3.12 -10.50
C GLU A 14 -11.21 3.11 -9.41
N TYR A 15 -10.99 1.97 -8.76
CA TYR A 15 -9.88 1.81 -7.83
C TYR A 15 -8.51 1.99 -8.52
N ARG A 16 -8.35 1.51 -9.76
CA ARG A 16 -7.11 1.72 -10.53
C ARG A 16 -6.90 3.19 -10.87
N GLN A 17 -7.94 3.89 -11.30
CA GLN A 17 -7.87 5.33 -11.59
C GLN A 17 -7.54 6.14 -10.34
N HIS A 18 -8.16 5.79 -9.20
CA HIS A 18 -7.79 6.34 -7.90
C HIS A 18 -6.30 6.09 -7.65
N TYR A 19 -5.84 4.85 -7.82
CA TYR A 19 -4.47 4.48 -7.53
C TYR A 19 -3.46 5.27 -8.35
N GLU A 20 -3.69 5.39 -9.65
CA GLU A 20 -2.82 6.16 -10.54
C GLU A 20 -2.80 7.65 -10.18
N ARG A 21 -3.96 8.23 -9.88
CA ARG A 21 -4.07 9.64 -9.52
C ARG A 21 -3.35 9.96 -8.21
N VAL A 22 -3.52 9.13 -7.18
CA VAL A 22 -3.04 9.40 -5.82
C VAL A 22 -1.61 8.89 -5.61
N TYR A 23 -1.28 7.68 -6.07
CA TYR A 23 -0.01 7.01 -5.75
C TYR A 23 1.02 7.07 -6.86
N CYS A 24 0.61 7.08 -8.13
CA CYS A 24 1.56 7.17 -9.25
C CYS A 24 1.89 8.61 -9.62
N ARG A 25 0.87 9.48 -9.68
CA ARG A 25 1.00 10.88 -10.09
C ARG A 25 0.95 11.87 -8.93
N GLY A 26 0.52 11.41 -7.75
CA GLY A 26 0.45 12.23 -6.56
C GLY A 26 1.83 12.57 -5.99
N ASN A 27 1.82 13.48 -5.02
CA ASN A 27 3.01 13.90 -4.31
C ASN A 27 2.88 13.51 -2.84
N ILE A 28 3.22 12.26 -2.54
CA ILE A 28 3.23 11.73 -1.18
C ILE A 28 4.61 12.00 -0.58
N ARG A 29 4.63 12.65 0.59
CA ARG A 29 5.85 12.85 1.38
C ARG A 29 5.64 12.27 2.77
N THR A 30 6.60 11.49 3.23
CA THR A 30 6.65 11.02 4.60
C THR A 30 7.00 12.19 5.55
N PRO A 31 6.80 12.04 6.88
CA PRO A 31 7.16 13.08 7.85
C PRO A 31 8.64 13.49 7.82
N ASP A 32 9.52 12.61 7.38
CA ASP A 32 10.96 12.86 7.16
C ASP A 32 11.28 13.37 5.73
N GLU A 33 10.29 13.95 5.04
CA GLU A 33 10.40 14.61 3.73
C GLU A 33 10.83 13.70 2.57
N ILE A 34 10.68 12.39 2.72
CA ILE A 34 11.01 11.44 1.67
C ILE A 34 9.81 11.28 0.74
N ARG A 35 10.06 11.56 -0.54
CA ARG A 35 9.06 11.42 -1.59
C ARG A 35 8.79 9.95 -1.89
N VAL A 36 7.52 9.55 -1.83
CA VAL A 36 7.06 8.21 -2.16
C VAL A 36 6.22 8.26 -3.43
N TYR A 37 6.45 7.31 -4.32
CA TYR A 37 5.66 7.10 -5.52
C TYR A 37 5.56 5.60 -5.81
N PHE A 38 4.53 5.22 -6.55
CA PHE A 38 4.27 3.84 -6.92
C PHE A 38 4.21 3.66 -8.43
N ASP A 39 4.69 2.52 -8.91
CA ASP A 39 4.52 2.13 -10.31
C ASP A 39 3.09 1.61 -10.54
N ALA A 40 2.46 1.99 -11.66
CA ALA A 40 1.07 1.59 -11.97
C ALA A 40 0.89 0.06 -12.03
N LYS A 41 1.92 -0.70 -12.40
CA LYS A 41 1.89 -2.18 -12.43
C LYS A 41 1.82 -2.79 -11.03
N LYS A 42 2.10 -2.02 -9.97
CA LYS A 42 1.98 -2.49 -8.57
C LYS A 42 0.53 -2.52 -8.09
N PHE A 43 -0.41 -1.92 -8.81
CA PHE A 43 -1.84 -2.02 -8.50
C PHE A 43 -2.28 -3.47 -8.34
N ASP A 44 -1.95 -4.33 -9.30
CA ASP A 44 -2.37 -5.74 -9.28
C ASP A 44 -1.75 -6.47 -8.08
N HIS A 45 -0.52 -6.12 -7.72
CA HIS A 45 0.13 -6.70 -6.54
C HIS A 45 -0.50 -6.27 -5.22
N ALA A 46 -0.99 -5.03 -5.14
CA ALA A 46 -1.61 -4.50 -3.94
C ALA A 46 -3.05 -5.02 -3.77
N PHE A 47 -3.85 -5.03 -4.83
CA PHE A 47 -5.31 -5.19 -4.74
C PHE A 47 -5.86 -6.50 -5.31
N TYR A 48 -5.02 -7.37 -5.87
CA TYR A 48 -5.45 -8.71 -6.28
C TYR A 48 -4.82 -9.78 -5.39
N GLU A 49 -5.57 -10.85 -5.16
CA GLU A 49 -5.18 -12.01 -4.38
C GLU A 49 -5.27 -13.26 -5.25
N SER A 50 -4.58 -14.32 -4.80
CA SER A 50 -4.66 -15.63 -5.44
C SER A 50 -5.83 -16.41 -4.88
N ALA A 51 -6.82 -16.68 -5.73
CA ALA A 51 -7.96 -17.53 -5.40
C ALA A 51 -7.52 -18.94 -4.98
N GLY A 52 -6.49 -19.48 -5.63
CA GLY A 52 -5.97 -20.83 -5.39
C GLY A 52 -4.84 -20.94 -4.35
N ARG A 53 -4.37 -19.82 -3.78
CA ARG A 53 -3.10 -19.74 -3.01
C ARG A 53 -1.87 -20.28 -3.77
N ASP A 54 -1.93 -20.27 -5.09
CA ASP A 54 -0.87 -20.69 -6.02
C ASP A 54 0.05 -19.54 -6.45
N GLY A 55 -0.26 -18.32 -6.01
CA GLY A 55 0.48 -17.10 -6.34
C GLY A 55 0.00 -16.37 -7.59
N GLN A 56 -0.96 -16.93 -8.34
CA GLN A 56 -1.61 -16.26 -9.46
C GLN A 56 -2.57 -15.19 -8.95
N LYS A 57 -2.45 -13.94 -9.38
CA LYS A 57 -3.28 -12.83 -8.85
C LYS A 57 -4.53 -12.63 -9.68
N ASP A 58 -5.48 -13.55 -9.52
CA ASP A 58 -6.60 -13.66 -10.44
C ASP A 58 -7.91 -13.09 -9.87
N THR A 59 -7.94 -12.71 -8.60
CA THR A 59 -9.16 -12.21 -7.94
C THR A 59 -8.94 -10.85 -7.32
N PHE A 60 -9.81 -9.90 -7.68
CA PHE A 60 -9.81 -8.57 -7.08
C PHE A 60 -10.27 -8.66 -5.62
N SER A 61 -9.50 -8.07 -4.70
CA SER A 61 -9.76 -8.11 -3.27
C SER A 61 -10.42 -6.81 -2.83
N GLU A 62 -11.76 -6.82 -2.74
CA GLU A 62 -12.54 -5.67 -2.28
C GLU A 62 -12.09 -5.19 -0.90
N VAL A 63 -11.79 -6.12 0.01
CA VAL A 63 -11.32 -5.82 1.37
C VAL A 63 -10.03 -4.99 1.36
N ARG A 64 -9.08 -5.30 0.46
CA ARG A 64 -7.86 -4.50 0.29
C ARG A 64 -8.15 -3.17 -0.41
N ALA A 65 -8.97 -3.20 -1.44
CA ALA A 65 -9.30 -2.04 -2.25
C ALA A 65 -10.04 -0.96 -1.45
N GLN A 66 -10.97 -1.34 -0.59
CA GLN A 66 -11.70 -0.41 0.29
C GLN A 66 -10.77 0.37 1.23
N ARG A 67 -9.58 -0.19 1.55
CA ARG A 67 -8.55 0.44 2.38
C ARG A 67 -7.51 1.20 1.56
N ILE A 68 -7.78 1.48 0.28
CA ILE A 68 -6.82 2.17 -0.60
C ILE A 68 -6.26 3.45 0.04
N ASP A 69 -7.10 4.29 0.65
CA ASP A 69 -6.68 5.54 1.30
C ASP A 69 -5.83 5.35 2.57
N TRP A 70 -5.86 4.15 3.16
CA TRP A 70 -5.06 3.85 4.34
C TRP A 70 -3.57 3.77 4.00
N ILE A 71 -3.22 3.52 2.73
CA ILE A 71 -1.82 3.52 2.26
C ILE A 71 -1.20 4.89 2.49
N GLN A 72 -1.81 5.95 1.94
CA GLN A 72 -1.30 7.30 2.12
C GLN A 72 -1.35 7.71 3.59
N ALA A 73 -2.46 7.45 4.28
CA ALA A 73 -2.58 7.77 5.70
C ALA A 73 -1.49 7.12 6.55
N THR A 74 -1.07 5.89 6.23
CA THR A 74 0.03 5.18 6.90
C THR A 74 1.38 5.84 6.59
N LEU A 75 1.66 6.14 5.32
CA LEU A 75 2.93 6.74 4.89
C LEU A 75 3.16 8.14 5.46
N THR A 76 2.10 8.91 5.65
CA THR A 76 2.17 10.29 6.15
C THR A 76 1.91 10.40 7.65
N HIS A 77 1.70 9.29 8.36
CA HIS A 77 1.39 9.35 9.78
C HIS A 77 2.63 9.76 10.58
N PRO A 78 2.57 10.82 11.41
CA PRO A 78 3.72 11.30 12.18
C PRO A 78 4.21 10.25 13.20
N ASP A 79 3.29 9.46 13.75
CA ASP A 79 3.60 8.45 14.76
C ASP A 79 3.69 7.03 14.19
N ALA A 80 3.94 6.88 12.87
CA ALA A 80 4.16 5.55 12.30
C ALA A 80 5.41 4.91 12.88
N THR A 81 5.28 3.67 13.38
CA THR A 81 6.44 2.86 13.75
C THR A 81 7.17 2.45 12.48
N LEU A 82 8.46 2.83 12.37
CA LEU A 82 9.29 2.58 11.20
C LEU A 82 10.26 1.43 11.45
N PHE A 83 10.27 0.45 10.55
CA PHE A 83 11.20 -0.67 10.55
C PHE A 83 12.02 -0.72 9.26
N GLN A 84 13.18 -1.39 9.30
CA GLN A 84 13.92 -1.73 8.09
C GLN A 84 13.22 -2.87 7.34
N GLY A 85 13.33 -2.88 6.02
CA GLY A 85 12.78 -3.98 5.22
C GLY A 85 13.60 -5.27 5.37
N TRP A 86 13.00 -6.40 5.01
CA TRP A 86 13.66 -7.71 5.00
C TRP A 86 14.05 -8.11 3.58
N ASP A 87 15.33 -8.46 3.36
CA ASP A 87 15.76 -9.13 2.13
C ASP A 87 15.71 -10.64 2.32
N LYS A 88 14.75 -11.29 1.63
CA LYS A 88 14.55 -12.74 1.72
C LYS A 88 15.68 -13.55 1.08
N THR A 89 16.34 -13.02 0.05
CA THR A 89 17.41 -13.71 -0.68
C THR A 89 18.68 -13.74 0.17
N ALA A 90 19.05 -12.59 0.74
CA ALA A 90 20.21 -12.45 1.62
C ALA A 90 19.93 -12.88 3.08
N ARG A 91 18.65 -13.03 3.46
CA ARG A 91 18.17 -13.35 4.81
C ARG A 91 18.68 -12.37 5.87
N GLN A 92 18.58 -11.09 5.57
CA GLN A 92 19.01 -10.02 6.47
C GLN A 92 18.10 -8.80 6.37
N VAL A 93 18.22 -7.91 7.35
CA VAL A 93 17.63 -6.57 7.28
C VAL A 93 18.32 -5.75 6.19
N ASP A 94 17.52 -4.97 5.47
CA ASP A 94 17.97 -4.09 4.39
C ASP A 94 17.63 -2.64 4.77
N ALA A 95 18.67 -1.89 5.15
CA ALA A 95 18.56 -0.49 5.56
C ALA A 95 18.14 0.45 4.41
N THR A 96 18.17 -0.01 3.16
CA THR A 96 17.67 0.75 2.00
C THR A 96 16.14 0.63 1.84
N ARG A 97 15.51 -0.26 2.60
CA ARG A 97 14.07 -0.50 2.60
C ARG A 97 13.45 -0.07 3.93
N ARG A 98 12.19 0.32 3.88
CA ARG A 98 11.43 0.78 5.04
C ARG A 98 10.04 0.15 5.06
N VAL A 99 9.57 -0.16 6.26
CA VAL A 99 8.20 -0.57 6.55
C VAL A 99 7.62 0.43 7.55
N ALA A 100 6.45 0.99 7.26
CA ALA A 100 5.71 1.86 8.16
C ALA A 100 4.49 1.11 8.68
N VAL A 101 4.31 1.08 10.00
CA VAL A 101 3.19 0.43 10.68
C VAL A 101 2.53 1.46 11.58
N VAL A 102 1.24 1.67 11.41
CA VAL A 102 0.45 2.61 12.25
C VAL A 102 -0.61 1.88 13.07
N TYR A 103 -1.05 0.71 12.60
CA TYR A 103 -2.14 -0.04 13.20
C TYR A 103 -1.63 -1.44 13.56
N GLU A 104 -1.46 -1.70 14.85
CA GLU A 104 -1.16 -3.04 15.36
C GLU A 104 -2.48 -3.78 15.56
N ASP A 105 -2.84 -4.62 14.59
CA ASP A 105 -3.66 -5.84 14.74
C ASP A 105 -3.72 -6.51 13.36
N PHE A 106 -2.87 -7.51 13.15
CA PHE A 106 -2.72 -8.27 11.91
C PHE A 106 -3.31 -9.68 12.03
#